data_AF-A0A7Y8F6K9-F1
#
_entry.id   AF-A0A7Y8F6K9-F1
#
_cell.length_a   1.000
_cell.length_b   1.000
_cell.length_c   1.000
_cell.angle_alpha   90.00
_cell.angle_beta   90.00
_cell.angle_gamma   90.00
#
_symmetry.space_group_name_H-M   'P 1'
#
loop_
_entity.id
_entity.type
_entity.pdbx_description
1 polymer ?
#
loop_
_entity_poly.entity_id
_entity_poly.type
_entity_poly.pdbx_seq_one_letter_code
_entity_poly.pdbx_strand_id
1 'polypeptide(L)'
;MTRFLKMLALAFVLSASTLGGMGVAEAAPAAAPARGFASDRIVVEARGEGADVILIPGLASTSAVWARTAQALEGRYRVHLVTVRGFGDVAADGNGEGLIGAPAAAEIRRYIAEQGLERPAVIGHSMGGQIALRVAADAGPR
;
A
#
# COMPACT_ATOMS: atom_id res chain seq x y z
N MET A 1 0.12 61.92 -23.21
CA MET A 1 1.33 61.35 -22.59
C MET A 1 1.09 59.84 -22.41
N THR A 2 1.34 59.05 -23.45
CA THR A 2 2.56 58.23 -23.69
C THR A 2 2.59 56.87 -22.96
N ARG A 3 2.40 55.81 -23.78
CA ARG A 3 3.06 54.48 -23.76
C ARG A 3 2.54 53.45 -22.73
N PHE A 4 1.85 52.36 -23.10
CA PHE A 4 2.28 51.16 -23.87
C PHE A 4 3.61 50.53 -23.43
N LEU A 5 3.56 49.42 -22.66
CA LEU A 5 4.49 48.27 -22.64
C LEU A 5 3.84 47.13 -21.80
N LYS A 6 3.13 46.13 -22.35
CA LYS A 6 3.55 44.83 -22.94
C LYS A 6 4.48 43.95 -22.07
N MET A 7 4.06 42.68 -21.93
CA MET A 7 4.76 41.44 -21.49
C MET A 7 5.06 41.32 -19.98
N LEU A 8 4.61 40.28 -19.28
CA LEU A 8 4.89 38.87 -19.56
C LEU A 8 3.68 37.97 -19.17
N ALA A 9 3.03 37.37 -20.15
CA ALA A 9 2.10 36.27 -19.92
C ALA A 9 2.91 34.98 -19.77
N LEU A 10 2.87 34.36 -18.60
CA LEU A 10 3.42 33.03 -18.38
C LEU A 10 2.45 32.02 -19.00
N ALA A 11 2.74 31.61 -20.23
CA ALA A 11 2.00 30.56 -20.92
C ALA A 11 2.28 29.21 -20.24
N PHE A 12 1.29 28.69 -19.51
CA PHE A 12 1.27 27.29 -19.12
C PHE A 12 0.88 26.48 -20.37
N VAL A 13 1.85 25.84 -21.00
CA VAL A 13 1.59 24.91 -22.11
C VAL A 13 0.96 23.66 -21.50
N LEU A 14 -0.38 23.55 -21.59
CA LEU A 14 -1.08 22.27 -21.50
C LEU A 14 -0.84 21.52 -22.80
N SER A 15 0.14 20.62 -22.80
CA SER A 15 0.19 19.57 -23.82
C SER A 15 -0.88 18.54 -23.47
N ALA A 16 -2.01 18.63 -24.18
CA ALA A 16 -3.03 17.60 -24.22
C ALA A 16 -2.48 16.37 -24.95
N SER A 17 -1.90 15.43 -24.21
CA SER A 17 -1.56 14.11 -24.71
C SER A 17 -2.81 13.24 -24.70
N THR A 18 -3.25 12.91 -25.91
CA THR A 18 -4.26 11.93 -26.32
C THR A 18 -4.75 10.94 -25.25
N LEU A 19 -6.08 10.84 -25.13
CA LEU A 19 -6.81 9.74 -24.50
C LEU A 19 -6.28 8.38 -25.03
N GLY A 20 -5.35 7.79 -24.30
CA GLY A 20 -4.99 6.38 -24.41
C GLY A 20 -5.80 5.62 -23.37
N GLY A 21 -6.60 4.65 -23.82
CA GLY A 21 -7.67 3.99 -23.08
C GLY A 21 -7.43 3.78 -21.59
N MET A 22 -8.38 4.25 -20.78
CA MET A 22 -8.63 3.64 -19.48
C MET A 22 -9.05 2.20 -19.73
N GLY A 23 -8.07 1.31 -19.78
CA GLY A 23 -8.34 -0.10 -19.55
C GLY A 23 -9.00 -0.17 -18.19
N VAL A 24 -10.25 -0.58 -18.16
CA VAL A 24 -10.85 -1.14 -16.96
C VAL A 24 -9.88 -2.24 -16.51
N ALA A 25 -9.16 -1.98 -15.43
CA ALA A 25 -8.36 -3.00 -14.79
C ALA A 25 -9.36 -4.08 -14.38
N GLU A 26 -9.38 -5.17 -15.13
CA GLU A 26 -10.14 -6.35 -14.78
C GLU A 26 -9.69 -6.72 -13.37
N ALA A 27 -10.64 -6.71 -12.43
CA ALA A 27 -10.36 -7.01 -11.04
C ALA A 27 -9.70 -8.39 -11.01
N ALA A 28 -8.42 -8.41 -10.61
CA ALA A 28 -7.74 -9.67 -10.35
C ALA A 28 -8.63 -10.50 -9.42
N PRO A 29 -8.76 -11.82 -9.65
CA PRO A 29 -9.59 -12.66 -8.79
C PRO A 29 -9.25 -12.38 -7.34
N ALA A 30 -10.28 -12.11 -6.53
CA ALA A 30 -10.13 -11.85 -5.11
C ALA A 30 -9.45 -13.06 -4.49
N ALA A 31 -8.16 -12.93 -4.17
CA ALA A 31 -7.45 -14.03 -3.53
C ALA A 31 -7.74 -14.00 -2.03
N ALA A 32 -7.52 -15.15 -1.42
CA ALA A 32 -8.07 -15.47 -0.13
C ALA A 32 -7.38 -14.65 0.99
N PRO A 33 -8.15 -14.19 2.00
CA PRO A 33 -7.55 -13.57 3.18
C PRO A 33 -6.55 -14.53 3.84
N ALA A 34 -5.52 -13.96 4.46
CA ALA A 34 -4.60 -14.74 5.28
C ALA A 34 -5.39 -15.53 6.34
N ARG A 35 -5.18 -16.86 6.38
CA ARG A 35 -6.05 -17.74 7.16
C ARG A 35 -5.99 -17.40 8.65
N GLY A 36 -7.17 -17.13 9.22
CA GLY A 36 -7.35 -16.97 10.66
C GLY A 36 -6.89 -15.64 11.27
N PHE A 37 -6.42 -14.68 10.47
CA PHE A 37 -6.07 -13.36 10.98
C PHE A 37 -7.24 -12.38 10.84
N ALA A 38 -7.65 -11.79 11.96
CA ALA A 38 -8.66 -10.74 12.00
C ALA A 38 -8.07 -9.46 12.60
N SER A 39 -8.43 -8.32 12.04
CA SER A 39 -7.99 -7.00 12.47
C SER A 39 -9.03 -5.94 12.13
N ASP A 40 -9.18 -4.96 13.01
CA ASP A 40 -9.98 -3.75 12.84
C ASP A 40 -9.16 -2.58 12.26
N ARG A 41 -7.89 -2.81 11.90
CA ARG A 41 -7.00 -1.78 11.31
C ARG A 41 -6.40 -2.14 9.96
N ILE A 42 -6.16 -3.42 9.70
CA ILE A 42 -5.61 -3.88 8.42
C ILE A 42 -6.38 -5.10 7.91
N VAL A 43 -6.34 -5.30 6.60
CA VAL A 43 -6.72 -6.54 5.93
C VAL A 43 -5.46 -7.08 5.28
N VAL A 44 -5.20 -8.38 5.42
CA VAL A 44 -4.06 -9.03 4.80
C VAL A 44 -4.51 -10.19 3.95
N GLU A 45 -4.01 -10.21 2.72
CA GLU A 45 -4.26 -11.26 1.74
C GLU A 45 -2.92 -11.92 1.40
N ALA A 46 -2.87 -13.26 1.42
CA ALA A 46 -1.62 -13.99 1.17
C ALA A 46 -1.72 -14.82 -0.11
N ARG A 47 -0.67 -14.75 -0.95
CA ARG A 47 -0.59 -15.48 -2.23
C ARG A 47 0.80 -16.09 -2.40
N GLY A 48 0.90 -17.16 -3.17
CA GLY A 48 2.17 -17.83 -3.46
C GLY A 48 2.74 -18.62 -2.28
N GLU A 49 3.99 -19.07 -2.43
CA GLU A 49 4.70 -19.93 -1.48
C GLU A 49 6.18 -19.53 -1.39
N GLY A 50 6.86 -19.99 -0.34
CA GLY A 50 8.28 -19.70 -0.10
C GLY A 50 8.49 -18.59 0.92
N ALA A 51 9.60 -17.87 0.81
CA ALA A 51 9.96 -16.82 1.76
C ALA A 51 8.94 -15.66 1.74
N ASP A 52 8.72 -15.06 2.91
CA ASP A 52 7.65 -14.08 3.10
C ASP A 52 8.04 -12.66 2.68
N VAL A 53 7.16 -11.99 1.92
CA VAL A 53 7.28 -10.58 1.54
C VAL A 53 5.98 -9.85 1.86
N ILE A 54 6.03 -8.86 2.76
CA ILE A 54 4.88 -8.03 3.13
C ILE A 54 4.91 -6.73 2.31
N LEU A 55 3.79 -6.40 1.66
CA LEU A 55 3.63 -5.24 0.77
C LEU A 55 2.60 -4.26 1.36
N ILE A 56 3.07 -3.07 1.74
CA ILE A 56 2.26 -2.04 2.44
C ILE A 56 2.02 -0.83 1.51
N PRO A 57 0.75 -0.53 1.15
CA PRO A 57 0.43 0.57 0.25
C PRO A 57 0.61 1.94 0.91
N GLY A 58 0.57 2.99 0.09
CA GLY A 58 0.57 4.38 0.55
C GLY A 58 -0.81 4.83 1.07
N LEU A 59 -0.86 6.09 1.54
CA LEU A 59 -2.10 6.74 1.99
C LEU A 59 -3.20 6.64 0.91
N ALA A 60 -4.43 6.36 1.33
CA ALA A 60 -5.63 6.24 0.50
C ALA A 60 -5.60 5.13 -0.58
N SER A 61 -4.55 4.30 -0.61
CA SER A 61 -4.41 3.18 -1.55
C SER A 61 -4.71 1.82 -0.90
N THR A 62 -5.27 0.89 -1.65
CA THR A 62 -5.44 -0.51 -1.22
C THR A 62 -4.28 -1.38 -1.70
N SER A 63 -4.30 -2.67 -1.35
CA SER A 63 -3.35 -3.66 -1.86
C SER A 63 -3.31 -3.77 -3.39
N ALA A 64 -4.34 -3.29 -4.09
CA ALA A 64 -4.44 -3.36 -5.56
C ALA A 64 -3.25 -2.69 -6.28
N VAL A 65 -2.65 -1.66 -5.68
CA VAL A 65 -1.47 -0.98 -6.25
C VAL A 65 -0.26 -1.91 -6.40
N TRP A 66 -0.24 -3.01 -5.64
CA TRP A 66 0.82 -4.02 -5.68
C TRP A 66 0.55 -5.17 -6.65
N ALA A 67 -0.56 -5.18 -7.40
CA ALA A 67 -0.96 -6.33 -8.22
C ALA A 67 0.17 -6.82 -9.17
N ARG A 68 0.82 -5.91 -9.91
CA ARG A 68 1.94 -6.29 -10.79
C ARG A 68 3.16 -6.78 -10.03
N THR A 69 3.46 -6.17 -8.88
CA THR A 69 4.59 -6.58 -8.04
C THR A 69 4.35 -7.95 -7.42
N ALA A 70 3.14 -8.21 -6.93
CA ALA A 70 2.73 -9.52 -6.41
C ALA A 70 2.85 -10.61 -7.47
N GLN A 71 2.32 -10.37 -8.67
CA GLN A 71 2.41 -11.31 -9.80
C GLN A 71 3.87 -11.65 -10.15
N ALA A 72 4.78 -10.68 -10.09
CA ALA A 72 6.20 -10.90 -10.39
C ALA A 72 6.94 -11.67 -9.28
N LEU A 73 6.39 -11.72 -8.06
CA LEU A 73 7.04 -12.32 -6.88
C LEU A 73 6.44 -13.66 -6.48
N GLU A 74 5.14 -13.89 -6.68
CA GLU A 74 4.40 -15.03 -6.10
C GLU A 74 4.87 -16.41 -6.58
N GLY A 75 5.60 -16.48 -7.70
CA GLY A 75 6.23 -17.72 -8.18
C GLY A 75 7.49 -18.15 -7.39
N ARG A 76 8.00 -17.30 -6.48
CA ARG A 76 9.19 -17.57 -5.65
C ARG A 76 9.03 -17.20 -4.18
N TYR A 77 8.05 -16.35 -3.87
CA TYR A 77 7.81 -15.80 -2.54
C TYR A 77 6.34 -15.92 -2.17
N ARG A 78 6.07 -16.08 -0.88
CA ARG A 78 4.73 -15.89 -0.34
C ARG A 78 4.53 -14.39 -0.10
N VAL A 79 3.68 -13.75 -0.89
CA VAL A 79 3.42 -12.31 -0.81
C VAL A 79 2.20 -12.05 0.06
N HIS A 80 2.34 -11.10 0.99
CA HIS A 80 1.31 -10.66 1.94
C HIS A 80 0.93 -9.23 1.61
N LEU A 81 -0.23 -9.07 1.01
CA LEU A 81 -0.78 -7.83 0.51
C LEU A 81 -1.60 -7.15 1.61
N VAL A 82 -1.11 -6.01 2.10
CA VAL A 82 -1.80 -5.25 3.15
C VAL A 82 -2.74 -4.24 2.52
N THR A 83 -3.95 -4.11 3.07
CA THR A 83 -4.81 -2.93 2.93
C THR A 83 -5.04 -2.34 4.30
N VAL A 84 -4.79 -1.04 4.45
CA VAL A 84 -5.14 -0.31 5.68
C VAL A 84 -6.63 0.02 5.63
N ARG A 85 -7.37 -0.34 6.68
CA ARG A 85 -8.81 -0.03 6.77
C ARG A 85 -9.03 1.48 6.74
N GLY A 86 -10.05 1.93 6.00
CA GLY A 86 -10.33 3.33 5.73
C GLY A 86 -9.71 3.86 4.44
N PHE A 87 -8.94 3.04 3.71
CA PHE A 87 -8.42 3.38 2.38
C PHE A 87 -9.19 2.66 1.28
N GLY A 88 -9.30 3.31 0.12
CA GLY A 88 -10.22 2.90 -0.93
C GLY A 88 -11.65 2.79 -0.38
N ASP A 89 -12.37 1.75 -0.79
CA ASP A 89 -13.74 1.49 -0.36
C ASP A 89 -13.83 0.57 0.88
N VAL A 90 -12.74 0.42 1.63
CA VAL A 90 -12.71 -0.41 2.84
C VAL A 90 -13.11 0.44 4.05
N ALA A 91 -14.09 -0.03 4.82
CA ALA A 91 -14.53 0.63 6.06
C ALA A 91 -13.35 0.96 6.99
N ALA A 92 -13.41 2.13 7.64
CA ALA A 92 -12.32 2.63 8.47
C ALA A 92 -12.14 1.84 9.78
N ASP A 93 -13.23 1.34 10.36
CA ASP A 93 -13.24 0.61 11.63
C ASP A 93 -12.35 1.28 12.69
N GLY A 94 -11.36 0.56 13.23
CA GLY A 94 -10.43 1.06 14.23
C GLY A 94 -9.53 2.22 13.76
N ASN A 95 -9.52 2.55 12.47
CA ASN A 95 -8.83 3.72 11.91
C ASN A 95 -9.76 4.92 11.69
N GLY A 96 -11.02 4.87 12.12
CA GLY A 96 -11.94 6.01 12.01
C GLY A 96 -11.51 7.22 12.86
N GLU A 97 -10.71 6.99 13.91
CA GLU A 97 -10.21 8.03 14.81
C GLU A 97 -8.74 7.78 15.18
N GLY A 98 -8.02 8.85 15.52
CA GLY A 98 -6.65 8.78 16.03
C GLY A 98 -5.58 8.57 14.96
N LEU A 99 -4.43 8.02 15.37
CA LEU A 99 -3.28 7.79 14.51
C LEU A 99 -3.43 6.49 13.71
N ILE A 100 -3.06 6.51 12.43
CA ILE A 100 -3.10 5.32 11.57
C ILE A 100 -1.75 4.59 11.56
N GLY A 101 -0.66 5.31 11.32
CA GLY A 101 0.65 4.70 11.01
C GLY A 101 1.22 3.80 12.10
N ALA A 102 1.37 4.32 13.33
CA ALA A 102 1.96 3.53 14.42
C ALA A 102 1.07 2.34 14.85
N PRO A 103 -0.26 2.49 15.00
CA PRO A 103 -1.14 1.34 15.24
C PRO A 103 -1.13 0.32 14.10
N ALA A 104 -1.10 0.74 12.83
CA ALA A 104 -0.98 -0.18 11.70
C ALA A 104 0.36 -0.96 11.72
N ALA A 105 1.47 -0.31 12.10
CA ALA A 105 2.76 -0.98 12.26
C ALA A 105 2.72 -2.04 13.38
N ALA A 106 2.10 -1.72 14.52
CA ALA A 106 1.91 -2.68 15.61
C ALA A 106 1.08 -3.88 15.16
N GLU A 107 0.04 -3.64 14.37
CA GLU A 107 -0.85 -4.67 13.86
C GLU A 107 -0.18 -5.58 12.82
N ILE A 108 0.71 -5.03 11.99
CA ILE A 108 1.55 -5.83 11.09
C ILE A 108 2.54 -6.70 11.89
N ARG A 109 3.09 -6.20 13.00
CA ARG A 109 3.93 -7.03 13.88
C ARG A 109 3.12 -8.16 14.54
N ARG A 110 1.89 -7.88 14.96
CA ARG A 110 0.97 -8.91 15.47
C ARG A 110 0.69 -9.97 14.40
N TYR A 111 0.41 -9.54 13.17
CA TYR A 111 0.25 -10.44 12.02
C TYR A 111 1.47 -11.34 11.81
N ILE A 112 2.67 -10.77 11.80
CA ILE A 112 3.94 -11.51 11.67
C ILE A 112 4.06 -12.59 12.74
N ALA A 113 3.76 -12.25 14.00
CA ALA A 113 3.86 -13.17 15.12
C ALA A 113 2.80 -14.29 15.06
N GLU A 114 1.53 -13.94 14.83
CA GLU A 114 0.42 -14.91 14.81
C GLU A 114 0.49 -15.88 13.64
N GLN A 115 1.02 -15.43 12.50
CA GLN A 115 1.20 -16.28 11.32
C GLN A 115 2.55 -17.01 11.30
N GLY A 116 3.39 -16.80 12.33
CA GLY A 116 4.70 -17.44 12.44
C GLY A 116 5.64 -17.09 11.28
N LEU A 117 5.61 -15.85 10.79
CA LEU A 117 6.46 -15.44 9.66
C LEU A 117 7.90 -15.27 10.13
N GLU A 118 8.80 -16.07 9.57
CA GLU A 118 10.21 -16.04 9.92
C GLU A 118 10.97 -15.00 9.07
N ARG A 119 11.22 -13.83 9.67
CA ARG A 119 12.04 -12.75 9.08
C ARG A 119 11.54 -12.28 7.69
N PRO A 120 10.26 -11.90 7.56
CA PRO A 120 9.72 -11.45 6.27
C PRO A 120 10.47 -10.19 5.78
N ALA A 121 10.63 -10.09 4.46
CA ALA A 121 10.96 -8.80 3.86
C ALA A 121 9.73 -7.89 3.94
N VAL A 122 9.91 -6.62 4.26
CA VAL A 122 8.81 -5.64 4.36
C VAL A 122 9.09 -4.51 3.38
N ILE A 123 8.16 -4.30 2.44
CA ILE A 123 8.24 -3.27 1.40
C ILE A 123 7.06 -2.33 1.61
N GLY A 124 7.33 -1.04 1.66
CA GLY A 124 6.30 -0.02 1.81
C GLY A 124 6.55 1.20 0.93
N HIS A 125 5.49 1.80 0.40
CA HIS A 125 5.57 3.03 -0.39
C HIS A 125 4.92 4.20 0.36
N SER A 126 5.58 5.37 0.36
CA SER A 126 5.09 6.59 1.04
C SER A 126 4.77 6.31 2.52
N MET A 127 3.54 6.57 2.99
CA MET A 127 3.11 6.22 4.35
C MET A 127 3.33 4.74 4.67
N GLY A 128 3.15 3.83 3.70
CA GLY A 128 3.48 2.41 3.87
C GLY A 128 4.97 2.18 4.12
N GLY A 129 5.84 3.01 3.56
CA GLY A 129 7.28 2.98 3.84
C GLY A 129 7.61 3.44 5.27
N GLN A 130 6.91 4.46 5.76
CA GLN A 130 7.02 4.90 7.16
C GLN A 130 6.55 3.79 8.12
N ILE A 131 5.46 3.10 7.80
CA ILE A 131 4.96 1.95 8.54
C ILE A 131 5.99 0.80 8.51
N ALA A 132 6.55 0.47 7.34
CA ALA A 132 7.58 -0.55 7.20
C ALA A 132 8.82 -0.28 8.05
N LEU A 133 9.30 0.97 8.05
CA LEU A 133 10.41 1.40 8.91
C LEU A 133 10.07 1.22 10.39
N ARG A 134 8.85 1.57 10.80
CA ARG A 134 8.41 1.40 12.19
C ARG A 134 8.32 -0.08 12.59
N VAL A 135 7.79 -0.94 11.72
CA VAL A 135 7.78 -2.40 11.92
C VAL A 135 9.18 -2.92 12.19
N ALA A 136 10.17 -2.48 11.40
CA ALA A 136 11.56 -2.89 11.57
C ALA A 136 12.20 -2.33 12.85
N ALA A 137 11.96 -1.06 13.18
CA ALA A 137 12.49 -0.42 14.38
C ALA A 137 11.97 -1.08 15.68
N ASP A 138 10.72 -1.56 15.67
CA ASP A 138 10.08 -2.19 16.83
C ASP A 138 10.32 -3.72 16.91
N ALA A 139 11.00 -4.32 15.93
CA ALA A 139 11.24 -5.78 15.88
C ALA A 139 12.33 -6.25 16.87
N GLY A 140 13.15 -5.33 17.39
CA GLY A 140 14.32 -5.67 18.21
C GLY A 140 15.51 -6.20 17.38
N PRO A 141 16.62 -6.58 18.03
CA PRO A 141 17.79 -7.12 17.36
C PRO A 141 17.49 -8.40 16.58
N ARG A 142 18.26 -8.62 15.51
CA ARG A 142 18.14 -9.77 14.61
C ARG A 142 18.90 -10.99 15.07
#